data_AF-A0A425VYB1-F1
#
_entry.id   AF-A0A425VYB1-F1
#
_cell.length_a   1.000
_cell.length_b   1.000
_cell.length_c   1.000
_cell.angle_alpha   90.00
_cell.angle_beta   90.00
_cell.angle_gamma   90.00
#
_symmetry.space_group_name_H-M   'P 1'
#
loop_
_entity.id
_entity.type
_entity.pdbx_description
1 polymer ?
#
loop_
_entity_poly.entity_id
_entity_poly.type
_entity_poly.pdbx_seq_one_letter_code
_entity_poly.pdbx_strand_id
1 'polypeptide(L)'
;MGGDEKFFEYGSDGFRLLRAMGMEDIVRRRPMPKSDLVYHAPRRRKHMRVLVTENLDPYLDVHDLMYEDGRTQILGERVHAVVLGGGTPVLEHNRLSLLLDTLGADTVEVLYWGDIDRAGVDLMMKLKAELGEKYKFSSFSPAYRLMVDRAMERFPDPEDNESTGQSKLDVPDMSLVCEGLSPEEADYARAVVVGCGLIPQEILTKRDL
;
A
#
# COMPACT_ATOMS: atom_id res chain seq x y z
N MET A 1 35.50 -16.61 -2.70
CA MET A 1 34.39 -17.13 -3.54
C MET A 1 33.16 -16.30 -3.21
N GLY A 2 32.70 -15.42 -4.12
CA GLY A 2 31.57 -14.51 -3.81
C GLY A 2 31.19 -13.52 -4.92
N GLY A 3 31.49 -13.84 -6.19
CA GLY A 3 31.25 -12.94 -7.33
C GLY A 3 30.00 -13.27 -8.16
N ASP A 4 29.62 -14.54 -8.24
CA ASP A 4 28.65 -14.99 -9.26
C ASP A 4 27.18 -14.86 -8.85
N GLU A 5 26.89 -14.61 -7.56
CA GLU A 5 25.50 -14.50 -7.09
C GLU A 5 24.80 -13.23 -7.59
N LYS A 6 25.56 -12.13 -7.75
CA LYS A 6 25.10 -10.83 -8.27
C LYS A 6 24.80 -10.86 -9.77
N PHE A 7 25.47 -11.75 -10.52
CA PHE A 7 25.28 -11.81 -11.97
C PHE A 7 23.85 -12.24 -12.34
N PHE A 8 23.18 -13.00 -11.49
CA PHE A 8 21.80 -13.47 -11.68
C PHE A 8 20.78 -12.78 -10.75
N GLU A 9 21.10 -11.60 -10.18
CA GLU A 9 20.12 -10.79 -9.46
C GLU A 9 19.08 -10.18 -10.41
N TYR A 10 17.86 -9.96 -9.93
CA TYR A 10 16.80 -9.39 -10.77
C TYR A 10 17.20 -7.99 -11.27
N GLY A 11 17.12 -7.77 -12.58
CA GLY A 11 17.53 -6.50 -13.21
C GLY A 11 19.03 -6.38 -13.55
N SER A 12 19.86 -7.36 -13.17
CA SER A 12 21.27 -7.44 -13.55
C SER A 12 21.46 -7.81 -15.04
N ASP A 13 22.69 -7.70 -15.53
CA ASP A 13 23.04 -8.06 -16.91
C ASP A 13 22.79 -9.56 -17.21
N GLY A 14 23.05 -10.46 -16.25
CA GLY A 14 22.75 -11.88 -16.43
C GLY A 14 21.25 -12.18 -16.44
N PHE A 15 20.44 -11.44 -15.67
CA PHE A 15 18.98 -11.56 -15.75
C PHE A 15 18.43 -11.08 -17.10
N ARG A 16 18.94 -9.95 -17.62
CA ARG A 16 18.55 -9.45 -18.95
C ARG A 16 18.96 -10.40 -20.08
N LEU A 17 20.13 -11.04 -19.97
CA LEU A 17 20.61 -12.04 -20.92
C LEU A 17 19.70 -13.28 -20.95
N LEU A 18 19.32 -13.81 -19.79
CA LEU A 18 18.42 -14.96 -19.69
C LEU A 18 17.03 -14.67 -20.29
N ARG A 19 16.52 -13.46 -20.06
CA ARG A 19 15.28 -12.97 -20.66
C ARG A 19 15.38 -12.89 -22.19
N ALA A 20 16.47 -12.33 -22.72
CA ALA A 20 16.70 -12.22 -24.16
C ALA A 20 16.83 -13.59 -24.86
N MET A 21 17.25 -14.63 -24.14
CA MET A 21 17.35 -16.01 -24.64
C MET A 21 16.07 -16.83 -24.48
N GLY A 22 14.99 -16.26 -23.90
CA GLY A 22 13.75 -17.01 -23.64
C GLY A 22 13.92 -18.13 -22.61
N MET A 23 14.93 -18.03 -21.74
CA MET A 23 15.31 -19.05 -20.75
C MET A 23 15.04 -18.61 -19.31
N GLU A 24 14.15 -17.64 -19.12
CA GLU A 24 13.80 -17.10 -17.79
C GLU A 24 13.27 -18.19 -16.84
N ASP A 25 12.62 -19.23 -17.36
CA ASP A 25 12.07 -20.35 -16.58
C ASP A 25 13.10 -21.39 -16.13
N ILE A 26 14.28 -21.42 -16.75
CA ILE A 26 15.32 -22.45 -16.47
C ILE A 26 16.02 -22.15 -15.16
N VAL A 27 16.13 -20.88 -14.81
CA VAL A 27 16.55 -20.45 -13.48
C VAL A 27 15.29 -20.27 -12.65
N ARG A 28 14.75 -21.36 -12.10
CA ARG A 28 13.81 -21.32 -10.95
C ARG A 28 14.53 -20.78 -9.71
N ARG A 29 15.12 -19.59 -9.77
CA ARG A 29 15.36 -18.81 -8.57
C ARG A 29 13.97 -18.39 -8.11
N ARG A 30 13.44 -19.07 -7.09
CA ARG A 30 12.57 -18.35 -6.15
C ARG A 30 13.33 -17.06 -5.86
N PRO A 31 12.78 -15.86 -6.12
CA PRO A 31 13.42 -14.64 -5.68
C PRO A 31 13.77 -14.86 -4.21
N MET A 32 15.07 -14.90 -3.88
CA MET A 32 15.45 -14.96 -2.48
C MET A 32 14.99 -13.64 -1.90
N PRO A 33 14.17 -13.66 -0.83
CA PRO A 33 13.62 -12.43 -0.27
C PRO A 33 14.79 -11.59 0.24
N LYS A 34 15.05 -10.50 -0.48
CA LYS A 34 15.64 -9.28 0.07
C LYS A 34 14.60 -8.16 0.05
N SER A 35 13.32 -8.48 0.26
CA SER A 35 12.37 -7.43 0.60
C SER A 35 12.42 -7.30 2.11
N ASP A 36 13.16 -6.31 2.62
CA ASP A 36 13.09 -5.89 4.03
C ASP A 36 11.72 -5.26 4.37
N LEU A 37 10.67 -5.55 3.58
CA LEU A 37 9.30 -5.18 3.84
C LEU A 37 8.69 -6.22 4.78
N VAL A 38 8.12 -5.74 5.86
CA VAL A 38 7.40 -6.57 6.83
C VAL A 38 6.04 -6.91 6.22
N TYR A 39 5.68 -8.19 6.20
CA TYR A 39 4.41 -8.63 5.64
C TYR A 39 3.87 -9.88 6.32
N HIS A 40 2.56 -10.07 6.21
CA HIS A 40 1.87 -11.27 6.67
C HIS A 40 0.93 -11.80 5.60
N ALA A 41 1.13 -13.05 5.20
CA ALA A 41 0.34 -13.75 4.19
C ALA A 41 0.09 -15.20 4.66
N PRO A 42 -0.99 -15.46 5.42
CA PRO A 42 -1.16 -16.73 6.14
C PRO A 42 -1.37 -17.92 5.21
N ARG A 43 -1.96 -17.70 4.03
CA ARG A 43 -2.20 -18.76 3.03
C ARG A 43 -2.03 -18.21 1.63
N ARG A 44 -1.30 -18.96 0.80
CA ARG A 44 -1.21 -18.70 -0.64
C ARG A 44 -2.52 -19.01 -1.33
N ARG A 45 -2.89 -18.19 -2.30
CA ARG A 45 -4.11 -18.32 -3.11
C ARG A 45 -3.77 -17.96 -4.56
N LYS A 46 -4.54 -18.48 -5.51
CA LYS A 46 -4.41 -18.11 -6.93
C LYS A 46 -4.67 -16.63 -7.17
N HIS A 47 -5.60 -16.05 -6.42
CA HIS A 47 -5.92 -14.63 -6.46
C HIS A 47 -5.68 -14.05 -5.07
N MET A 48 -4.86 -13.00 -4.98
CA MET A 48 -4.55 -12.34 -3.71
C MET A 48 -4.90 -10.86 -3.79
N ARG A 49 -5.40 -10.36 -2.65
CA ARG A 49 -5.66 -8.94 -2.39
C ARG A 49 -4.73 -8.58 -1.25
N VAL A 50 -3.79 -7.68 -1.52
CA VAL A 50 -2.70 -7.34 -0.63
C VAL A 50 -2.94 -5.92 -0.16
N LEU A 51 -3.20 -5.76 1.13
CA LEU A 51 -3.33 -4.45 1.75
C LEU A 51 -1.93 -3.92 2.08
N VAL A 52 -1.62 -2.73 1.59
CA VAL A 52 -0.39 -2.01 1.93
C VAL A 52 -0.77 -0.88 2.86
N THR A 53 -0.28 -0.92 4.10
CA THR A 53 -0.46 0.16 5.08
C THR A 53 0.78 1.04 5.10
N GLU A 54 0.63 2.34 5.31
CA GLU A 54 1.77 3.24 5.46
C GLU A 54 2.43 3.08 6.84
N ASN A 55 1.60 3.09 7.89
CA ASN A 55 2.03 3.11 9.28
C ASN A 55 2.04 1.72 9.94
N LEU A 56 2.84 1.61 11.01
CA LEU A 56 3.05 0.36 11.76
C LEU A 56 1.81 -0.04 12.57
N ASP A 57 1.12 0.91 13.19
CA ASP A 57 -0.02 0.61 14.07
C ASP A 57 -1.18 -0.03 13.28
N PRO A 58 -1.64 0.55 12.13
CA PRO A 58 -2.60 -0.11 11.24
C PRO A 58 -2.12 -1.47 10.72
N TYR A 59 -0.82 -1.62 10.44
CA TYR A 59 -0.24 -2.90 10.03
C TYR A 59 -0.44 -3.96 11.13
N LEU A 60 -0.11 -3.63 12.38
CA LEU A 60 -0.21 -4.54 13.52
C LEU A 60 -1.68 -4.90 13.81
N ASP A 61 -2.58 -3.93 13.75
CA ASP A 61 -4.00 -4.17 13.96
C ASP A 61 -4.58 -5.16 12.93
N VAL A 62 -4.27 -4.97 11.65
CA VAL A 62 -4.69 -5.90 10.58
C VAL A 62 -3.97 -7.24 10.71
N HIS A 63 -2.66 -7.23 10.98
CA HIS A 63 -1.87 -8.43 11.20
C HIS A 63 -2.51 -9.31 12.27
N ASP A 64 -2.85 -8.74 13.42
CA ASP A 64 -3.41 -9.47 14.54
C ASP A 64 -4.80 -10.01 14.22
N LEU A 65 -5.65 -9.22 13.55
CA LEU A 65 -6.95 -9.71 13.08
C LEU A 65 -6.80 -10.89 12.11
N MET A 66 -5.79 -10.89 11.26
CA MET A 66 -5.51 -11.99 10.35
C MET A 66 -4.89 -13.21 11.05
N TYR A 67 -4.00 -12.98 12.00
CA TYR A 67 -3.22 -14.01 12.68
C TYR A 67 -3.96 -14.65 13.85
N GLU A 68 -4.49 -13.84 14.77
CA GLU A 68 -5.15 -14.28 16.00
C GLU A 68 -6.59 -14.73 15.71
N ASP A 69 -7.36 -13.88 15.03
CA ASP A 69 -8.79 -14.13 14.77
C ASP A 69 -9.03 -14.93 13.48
N GLY A 70 -7.99 -15.11 12.65
CA GLY A 70 -8.11 -15.77 11.35
C GLY A 70 -9.01 -15.01 10.36
N ARG A 71 -9.24 -13.70 10.58
CA ARG A 71 -10.10 -12.89 9.72
C ARG A 71 -9.49 -12.77 8.34
N THR A 72 -10.37 -12.80 7.34
CA THR A 72 -10.01 -12.56 5.93
C THR A 72 -10.82 -11.40 5.34
N GLN A 73 -11.64 -10.76 6.16
CA GLN A 73 -12.41 -9.57 5.83
C GLN A 73 -12.03 -8.48 6.83
N ILE A 74 -11.60 -7.35 6.32
CA ILE A 74 -11.25 -6.14 7.07
C ILE A 74 -12.14 -5.05 6.52
N LEU A 75 -12.96 -4.40 7.36
CA LEU A 75 -13.95 -3.41 6.91
C LEU A 75 -14.86 -3.91 5.77
N GLY A 76 -15.23 -5.20 5.81
CA GLY A 76 -16.08 -5.86 4.80
C GLY A 76 -15.37 -6.25 3.50
N GLU A 77 -14.12 -5.82 3.29
CA GLU A 77 -13.32 -6.14 2.11
C GLU A 77 -12.43 -7.35 2.36
N ARG A 78 -12.33 -8.24 1.36
CA ARG A 78 -11.46 -9.41 1.46
C ARG A 78 -9.99 -9.00 1.38
N VAL A 79 -9.20 -9.34 2.40
CA VAL A 79 -7.75 -9.11 2.47
C VAL A 79 -7.06 -10.46 2.68
N HIS A 80 -6.05 -10.75 1.86
CA HIS A 80 -5.33 -12.03 1.85
C HIS A 80 -3.91 -11.92 2.39
N ALA A 81 -3.34 -10.73 2.33
CA ALA A 81 -2.07 -10.40 2.95
C ALA A 81 -2.05 -8.92 3.32
N VAL A 82 -1.25 -8.57 4.32
CA VAL A 82 -0.95 -7.18 4.69
C VAL A 82 0.56 -6.95 4.63
N VAL A 83 0.97 -5.78 4.14
CA VAL A 83 2.36 -5.34 3.97
C VAL A 83 2.51 -3.97 4.63
N LEU A 84 3.55 -3.81 5.44
CA LEU A 84 3.99 -2.50 5.92
C LEU A 84 4.78 -1.81 4.82
N GLY A 85 4.23 -0.72 4.29
CA GLY A 85 4.88 0.13 3.30
C GLY A 85 6.02 0.97 3.91
N GLY A 86 5.76 1.59 5.06
CA GLY A 86 6.78 2.34 5.82
C GLY A 86 7.24 3.63 5.13
N GLY A 87 6.41 4.24 4.28
CA GLY A 87 6.75 5.46 3.54
C GLY A 87 7.64 5.21 2.32
N THR A 88 8.71 5.98 2.17
CA THR A 88 9.64 5.91 1.01
C THR A 88 10.21 4.51 0.69
N PRO A 89 10.52 3.62 1.65
CA PRO A 89 11.04 2.28 1.37
C PRO A 89 10.15 1.45 0.42
N VAL A 90 8.82 1.56 0.48
CA VAL A 90 7.95 0.79 -0.45
C VAL A 90 8.06 1.28 -1.89
N LEU A 91 8.50 2.53 -2.10
CA LEU A 91 8.73 3.12 -3.42
C LEU A 91 10.10 2.75 -4.02
N GLU A 92 11.00 2.12 -3.27
CA GLU A 92 12.27 1.70 -3.85
C GLU A 92 12.02 0.75 -5.02
N HIS A 93 12.78 0.95 -6.10
CA HIS A 93 12.50 0.31 -7.38
C HIS A 93 12.36 -1.21 -7.26
N ASN A 94 11.25 -1.75 -7.76
CA ASN A 94 10.85 -3.16 -7.68
C ASN A 94 10.69 -3.75 -6.26
N ARG A 95 10.80 -2.98 -5.17
CA ARG A 95 10.81 -3.56 -3.81
C ARG A 95 9.49 -4.22 -3.44
N LEU A 96 8.36 -3.54 -3.62
CA LEU A 96 7.04 -4.15 -3.45
C LEU A 96 6.78 -5.20 -4.52
N SER A 97 7.10 -4.92 -5.79
CA SER A 97 6.88 -5.84 -6.92
C SER A 97 7.53 -7.21 -6.68
N LEU A 98 8.77 -7.25 -6.19
CA LEU A 98 9.50 -8.49 -5.88
C LEU A 98 8.82 -9.27 -4.75
N LEU A 99 8.35 -8.59 -3.70
CA LEU A 99 7.59 -9.22 -2.63
C LEU A 99 6.30 -9.86 -3.18
N LEU A 100 5.54 -9.10 -3.97
CA LEU A 100 4.27 -9.58 -4.55
C LEU A 100 4.49 -10.82 -5.44
N ASP A 101 5.55 -10.82 -6.26
CA ASP A 101 5.93 -11.97 -7.09
C ASP A 101 6.22 -13.23 -6.25
N THR A 102 6.80 -13.07 -5.04
CA THR A 102 7.13 -14.21 -4.17
C THR A 102 5.90 -14.88 -3.54
N LEU A 103 4.75 -14.20 -3.54
CA LEU A 103 3.49 -14.76 -3.03
C LEU A 103 3.03 -15.96 -3.87
N GLY A 104 3.43 -16.01 -5.14
CA GLY A 104 3.11 -17.11 -6.06
C GLY A 104 1.61 -17.19 -6.38
N ALA A 105 0.94 -16.04 -6.40
CA ALA A 105 -0.44 -15.91 -6.88
C ALA A 105 -0.45 -15.69 -8.40
N ASP A 106 -1.47 -16.19 -9.08
CA ASP A 106 -1.68 -15.97 -10.52
C ASP A 106 -2.06 -14.51 -10.77
N THR A 107 -2.82 -13.90 -9.85
CA THR A 107 -3.15 -12.47 -9.90
C THR A 107 -3.03 -11.82 -8.52
N VAL A 108 -2.54 -10.58 -8.50
CA VAL A 108 -2.44 -9.75 -7.29
C VAL A 108 -3.12 -8.42 -7.53
N GLU A 109 -4.00 -8.06 -6.61
CA GLU A 109 -4.57 -6.71 -6.47
C GLU A 109 -3.97 -6.06 -5.22
N VAL A 110 -3.48 -4.84 -5.37
CA VAL A 110 -2.93 -4.03 -4.30
C VAL A 110 -3.99 -3.04 -3.86
N LEU A 111 -4.28 -3.05 -2.56
CA LEU A 111 -5.15 -2.09 -1.88
C LEU A 111 -4.24 -1.18 -1.05
N TYR A 112 -4.24 0.11 -1.32
CA TYR A 112 -3.42 1.07 -0.57
C TYR A 112 -4.24 1.75 0.54
N TRP A 113 -3.67 1.81 1.75
CA TRP A 113 -4.20 2.55 2.87
C TRP A 113 -3.06 3.35 3.50
N GLY A 114 -3.14 4.67 3.43
CA GLY A 114 -2.20 5.62 4.03
C GLY A 114 -2.93 6.80 4.66
N ASP A 115 -2.16 7.76 5.17
CA ASP A 115 -2.69 9.01 5.71
C ASP A 115 -3.42 9.84 4.64
N ILE A 116 -4.42 10.63 5.06
CA ILE A 116 -5.03 11.65 4.18
C ILE A 116 -4.34 12.98 4.47
N ASP A 117 -3.19 13.17 3.83
CA ASP A 117 -2.48 14.44 3.73
C ASP A 117 -1.82 14.54 2.33
N ARG A 118 -0.97 15.56 2.09
CA ARG A 118 -0.33 15.67 0.77
C ARG A 118 0.72 14.58 0.53
N ALA A 119 1.46 14.16 1.55
CA ALA A 119 2.53 13.19 1.41
C ALA A 119 2.01 11.77 1.20
N GLY A 120 1.04 11.32 2.00
CA GLY A 120 0.43 9.99 1.89
C GLY A 120 -0.27 9.79 0.54
N VAL A 121 -0.94 10.82 0.04
CA VAL A 121 -1.59 10.76 -1.29
C VAL A 121 -0.57 10.77 -2.42
N ASP A 122 0.47 11.61 -2.34
CA ASP A 122 1.58 11.60 -3.31
C ASP A 122 2.33 10.25 -3.30
N LEU A 123 2.53 9.66 -2.12
CA LEU A 123 3.13 8.35 -1.94
C LEU A 123 2.29 7.26 -2.63
N MET A 124 0.97 7.28 -2.44
CA MET A 124 0.04 6.37 -3.12
C MET A 124 0.15 6.49 -4.64
N MET A 125 0.16 7.71 -5.17
CA MET A 125 0.24 7.95 -6.62
C MET A 125 1.57 7.49 -7.21
N LYS A 126 2.68 7.75 -6.50
CA LYS A 126 4.02 7.24 -6.88
C LYS A 126 4.07 5.73 -6.84
N LEU A 127 3.47 5.09 -5.83
CA LEU A 127 3.44 3.64 -5.71
C LEU A 127 2.65 3.00 -6.85
N LYS A 128 1.49 3.57 -7.19
CA LYS A 128 0.71 3.14 -8.35
C LYS A 128 1.54 3.22 -9.64
N ALA A 129 2.26 4.32 -9.85
CA ALA A 129 3.10 4.50 -11.03
C ALA A 129 4.27 3.49 -11.08
N GLU A 130 4.92 3.21 -9.94
CA GLU A 130 6.01 2.24 -9.83
C GLU A 130 5.54 0.80 -10.09
N LEU A 131 4.35 0.43 -9.63
CA LEU A 131 3.77 -0.90 -9.89
C LEU A 131 3.30 -1.04 -11.35
N GLY A 132 2.92 0.06 -11.99
CA GLY A 132 2.41 0.12 -13.36
C GLY A 132 1.20 -0.79 -13.57
N GLU A 133 1.01 -1.25 -14.80
CA GLU A 133 -0.11 -2.13 -15.18
C GLU A 133 0.08 -3.60 -14.78
N LYS A 134 1.22 -3.95 -14.17
CA LYS A 134 1.50 -5.33 -13.76
C LYS A 134 0.54 -5.80 -12.67
N TYR A 135 0.14 -4.90 -11.78
CA TYR A 135 -0.73 -5.19 -10.65
C TYR A 135 -1.96 -4.30 -10.70
N LYS A 136 -3.14 -4.87 -10.43
CA LYS A 136 -4.32 -4.04 -10.20
C LYS A 136 -4.08 -3.22 -8.93
N PHE A 137 -4.35 -1.93 -8.99
CA PHE A 137 -4.14 -1.02 -7.87
C PHE A 137 -5.41 -0.21 -7.60
N SER A 138 -5.83 -0.14 -6.34
CA SER A 138 -6.91 0.73 -5.88
C SER A 138 -6.66 1.22 -4.45
N SER A 139 -7.37 2.25 -4.05
CA SER A 139 -7.41 2.65 -2.64
C SER A 139 -8.19 1.62 -1.81
N PHE A 140 -7.95 1.61 -0.50
CA PHE A 140 -8.76 0.86 0.45
C PHE A 140 -9.96 1.71 0.91
N SER A 141 -10.87 1.98 -0.02
CA SER A 141 -11.99 2.92 0.13
C SER A 141 -12.80 2.81 1.43
N PRO A 142 -13.10 1.60 1.98
CA PRO A 142 -13.82 1.53 3.25
C PRO A 142 -13.09 2.18 4.42
N ALA A 143 -11.75 2.08 4.46
CA ALA A 143 -10.97 2.74 5.50
C ALA A 143 -10.98 4.25 5.29
N TYR A 144 -10.76 4.74 4.07
CA TYR A 144 -10.78 6.18 3.80
C TYR A 144 -12.11 6.84 4.16
N ARG A 145 -13.23 6.21 3.83
CA ARG A 145 -14.56 6.68 4.25
C ARG A 145 -14.68 6.77 5.75
N LEU A 146 -14.32 5.70 6.47
CA LEU A 146 -14.42 5.70 7.93
C LEU A 146 -13.46 6.71 8.58
N MET A 147 -12.27 6.93 8.01
CA MET A 147 -11.35 7.97 8.45
C MET A 147 -11.96 9.36 8.32
N VAL A 148 -12.59 9.65 7.18
CA VAL A 148 -13.26 10.93 6.92
C VAL A 148 -14.46 11.11 7.84
N ASP A 149 -15.30 10.10 8.01
CA ASP A 149 -16.44 10.14 8.94
C ASP A 149 -15.98 10.50 10.36
N ARG A 150 -14.91 9.85 10.86
CA ARG A 150 -14.34 10.13 12.19
C ARG A 150 -13.73 11.52 12.29
N ALA A 151 -13.10 11.99 11.22
CA ALA A 151 -12.54 13.34 11.17
C ALA A 151 -13.66 14.38 11.20
N MET A 152 -14.71 14.22 10.41
CA MET A 152 -15.88 15.09 10.39
C MET A 152 -16.61 15.13 11.74
N GLU A 153 -16.75 13.98 12.42
CA GLU A 153 -17.34 13.90 13.77
C GLU A 153 -16.51 14.68 14.80
N ARG A 154 -15.18 14.62 14.69
CA ARG A 154 -14.25 15.24 15.65
C ARG A 154 -14.02 16.73 15.36
N PHE A 155 -13.89 17.06 14.08
CA PHE A 155 -13.57 18.37 13.54
C PHE A 155 -14.52 18.67 12.38
N PRO A 156 -15.73 19.19 12.66
CA PRO A 156 -16.69 19.53 11.61
C PRO A 156 -16.16 20.56 10.60
N ASP A 157 -15.25 21.44 11.05
CA ASP A 157 -14.48 22.32 10.17
C ASP A 157 -13.17 21.62 9.73
N PRO A 158 -12.94 21.41 8.41
CA PRO A 158 -11.70 20.82 7.91
C PRO A 158 -10.43 21.53 8.37
N GLU A 159 -10.47 22.85 8.60
CA GLU A 159 -9.29 23.65 9.01
C GLU A 159 -8.84 23.37 10.45
N ASP A 160 -9.71 22.77 11.27
CA ASP A 160 -9.39 22.38 12.65
C ASP A 160 -8.56 21.08 12.73
N ASN A 161 -8.37 20.37 11.61
CA ASN A 161 -7.50 19.20 11.56
C ASN A 161 -6.04 19.59 11.82
N GLU A 162 -5.26 18.62 12.28
CA GLU A 162 -3.84 18.84 12.57
C GLU A 162 -3.09 19.31 11.32
N SER A 163 -2.37 20.42 11.44
CA SER A 163 -1.61 21.00 10.33
C SER A 163 -0.31 20.24 10.08
N THR A 164 -0.01 19.99 8.82
CA THR A 164 1.24 19.42 8.34
C THR A 164 2.17 20.52 7.84
N GLY A 165 3.48 20.32 8.02
CA GLY A 165 4.52 21.21 7.46
C GLY A 165 4.71 21.10 5.94
N GLN A 166 3.72 20.61 5.20
CA GLN A 166 3.82 20.15 3.80
C GLN A 166 3.46 21.24 2.77
N SER A 167 3.50 22.51 3.14
CA SER A 167 3.17 23.64 2.25
C SER A 167 4.02 23.72 0.99
N LYS A 168 5.17 23.03 0.95
CA LYS A 168 6.06 22.93 -0.22
C LYS A 168 5.69 21.83 -1.20
N LEU A 169 4.83 20.88 -0.82
CA LEU A 169 4.32 19.85 -1.72
C LEU A 169 3.14 20.43 -2.50
N ASP A 170 3.07 20.12 -3.79
CA ASP A 170 1.88 20.44 -4.58
C ASP A 170 0.67 19.65 -4.06
N VAL A 171 -0.53 20.16 -4.32
CA VAL A 171 -1.76 19.42 -4.01
C VAL A 171 -1.84 18.20 -4.92
N PRO A 172 -1.81 16.97 -4.38
CA PRO A 172 -1.78 15.76 -5.19
C PRO A 172 -3.16 15.44 -5.78
N ASP A 173 -3.19 14.54 -6.76
CA ASP A 173 -4.45 14.01 -7.30
C ASP A 173 -5.14 13.12 -6.26
N MET A 174 -6.29 13.59 -5.76
CA MET A 174 -7.10 12.92 -4.75
C MET A 174 -8.06 11.86 -5.33
N SER A 175 -8.04 11.62 -6.65
CA SER A 175 -9.02 10.75 -7.34
C SER A 175 -9.18 9.37 -6.71
N LEU A 176 -8.09 8.75 -6.27
CA LEU A 176 -8.12 7.44 -5.63
C LEU A 176 -8.62 7.48 -4.18
N VAL A 177 -8.26 8.49 -3.39
CA VAL A 177 -8.79 8.63 -2.01
C VAL A 177 -10.29 8.90 -2.03
N CYS A 178 -10.74 9.75 -2.96
CA CYS A 178 -12.15 10.07 -3.12
C CYS A 178 -12.97 8.93 -3.76
N GLU A 179 -12.33 7.85 -4.20
CA GLU A 179 -13.03 6.68 -4.75
C GLU A 179 -13.85 6.00 -3.65
N GLY A 180 -15.17 6.01 -3.79
CA GLY A 180 -16.10 5.40 -2.84
C GLY A 180 -16.53 6.32 -1.68
N LEU A 181 -16.07 7.58 -1.65
CA LEU A 181 -16.57 8.61 -0.74
C LEU A 181 -17.86 9.23 -1.26
N SER A 182 -18.72 9.70 -0.36
CA SER A 182 -19.82 10.60 -0.72
C SER A 182 -19.28 11.96 -1.20
N PRO A 183 -20.07 12.79 -1.91
CA PRO A 183 -19.62 14.11 -2.32
C PRO A 183 -19.17 15.00 -1.15
N GLU A 184 -19.87 14.90 -0.02
CA GLU A 184 -19.57 15.66 1.21
C GLU A 184 -18.25 15.19 1.84
N GLU A 185 -18.07 13.88 2.04
CA GLU A 185 -16.81 13.29 2.51
C GLU A 185 -15.63 13.67 1.61
N ALA A 186 -15.83 13.62 0.29
CA ALA A 186 -14.80 13.95 -0.68
C ALA A 186 -14.42 15.43 -0.67
N ASP A 187 -15.40 16.33 -0.49
CA ASP A 187 -15.16 17.77 -0.33
C ASP A 187 -14.41 18.07 0.98
N TYR A 188 -14.80 17.42 2.08
CA TYR A 188 -14.11 17.52 3.36
C TYR A 188 -12.64 17.08 3.24
N ALA A 189 -12.39 15.88 2.72
CA ALA A 189 -11.04 15.35 2.56
C ALA A 189 -10.16 16.24 1.66
N ARG A 190 -10.73 16.78 0.57
CA ARG A 190 -10.03 17.74 -0.30
C ARG A 190 -9.68 19.02 0.45
N ALA A 191 -10.61 19.57 1.23
CA ALA A 191 -10.36 20.78 2.01
C ALA A 191 -9.22 20.59 3.00
N VAL A 192 -9.18 19.45 3.71
CA VAL A 192 -8.07 19.10 4.61
C VAL A 192 -6.73 19.09 3.86
N VAL A 193 -6.62 18.35 2.75
CA VAL A 193 -5.34 18.24 2.00
C VAL A 193 -4.91 19.57 1.38
N VAL A 194 -5.86 20.37 0.87
CA VAL A 194 -5.59 21.73 0.36
C VAL A 194 -5.11 22.64 1.48
N GLY A 195 -5.71 22.56 2.67
CA GLY A 195 -5.32 23.31 3.87
C GLY A 195 -4.01 22.88 4.51
N CYS A 196 -3.30 21.87 3.96
CA CYS A 196 -2.16 21.21 4.61
C CYS A 196 -2.56 20.65 5.98
N GLY A 197 -3.74 20.06 6.09
CA GLY A 197 -4.16 19.28 7.25
C GLY A 197 -3.86 17.79 7.07
N LEU A 198 -4.12 17.02 8.13
CA LEU A 198 -3.91 15.58 8.22
C LEU A 198 -5.14 14.88 8.80
N ILE A 199 -5.58 13.81 8.14
CA ILE A 199 -6.39 12.75 8.78
C ILE A 199 -5.50 11.51 8.90
N PRO A 200 -5.01 11.17 10.10
CA PRO A 200 -4.05 10.08 10.30
C PRO A 200 -4.74 8.71 10.21
N GLN A 201 -4.04 7.67 9.75
CA GLN A 201 -4.54 6.29 9.73
C GLN A 201 -5.01 5.83 11.12
N GLU A 202 -4.30 6.28 12.17
CA GLU A 202 -4.52 5.96 13.57
C GLU A 202 -5.81 6.57 14.14
N ILE A 203 -6.53 7.38 13.35
CA ILE A 203 -7.92 7.74 13.69
C ILE A 203 -8.81 6.49 13.73
N LEU A 204 -8.42 5.42 13.02
CA LEU A 204 -9.01 4.09 13.10
C LEU A 204 -8.14 3.19 13.99
N THR A 205 -8.81 2.36 14.77
CA THR A 205 -8.18 1.40 15.67
C THR A 205 -8.63 -0.02 15.35
N LYS A 206 -7.97 -1.05 15.90
CA LYS A 206 -8.40 -2.47 15.81
C LYS A 206 -9.90 -2.70 16.06
N ARG A 207 -10.57 -1.87 16.87
CA ARG A 207 -12.00 -2.02 17.18
C ARG A 207 -12.91 -1.65 16.01
N ASP A 208 -12.40 -0.85 15.09
CA ASP A 208 -13.11 -0.39 13.91
C ASP A 208 -13.01 -1.39 12.75
N LEU A 209 -12.01 -2.30 12.79
CA LEU A 209 -11.59 -3.18 11.68
C LEU A 209 -12.27 -4.57 11.60
#